data_AF-A0A2V6FNF4-F1
#
_entry.id   AF-A0A2V6FNF4-F1
#
_cell.length_a   1.000
_cell.length_b   1.000
_cell.length_c   1.000
_cell.angle_alpha   90.00
_cell.angle_beta   90.00
_cell.angle_gamma   90.00
#
_symmetry.space_group_name_H-M   'P 1'
#
loop_
_entity.id
_entity.type
_entity.pdbx_description
1 polymer ?
#
loop_
_entity_poly.entity_id
_entity_poly.type
_entity_poly.pdbx_seq_one_letter_code
_entity_poly.pdbx_strand_id
1 'polypeptide(L)'
;ENQIRDVFEKFRGDFYQLPPMVSAKKHAGVPLYKLARQGKVVEREPRLVHVYRYTIDRIALPEIDFSVLCSKGFYVRTYVHDIGEALGCGAHLKSLRRTKSGRFDVANAITVDQIKITTREEILKRMLSLPEVSRMRGA
;
A
#
# COMPACT_ATOMS: atom_id res chain seq x y z
N GLU A 1 8.64 -14.25 18.60
CA GLU A 1 7.52 -14.38 17.64
C GLU A 1 6.17 -13.92 18.20
N ASN A 2 5.75 -14.38 19.39
CA ASN A 2 4.44 -13.98 19.97
C ASN A 2 4.24 -12.46 20.03
N GLN A 3 5.23 -11.72 20.55
CA GLN A 3 5.17 -10.25 20.59
C GLN A 3 4.93 -9.61 19.21
N ILE A 4 5.50 -10.17 18.13
CA ILE A 4 5.28 -9.69 16.76
C ILE A 4 3.81 -9.88 16.38
N ARG A 5 3.26 -11.08 16.63
CA ARG A 5 1.86 -11.40 16.33
C ARG A 5 0.90 -10.52 17.14
N ASP A 6 1.18 -10.33 18.43
CA ASP A 6 0.38 -9.47 19.32
C ASP A 6 0.37 -8.02 18.85
N VAL A 7 1.50 -7.50 18.38
CA VAL A 7 1.57 -6.14 17.83
C VAL A 7 0.80 -6.05 16.52
N PHE A 8 0.95 -6.98 15.59
CA PHE A 8 0.20 -6.97 14.33
C PHE A 8 -1.32 -6.99 14.56
N GLU A 9 -1.81 -7.71 15.58
CA GLU A 9 -3.24 -7.76 15.89
C GLU A 9 -3.80 -6.41 16.37
N LYS A 10 -2.99 -5.57 17.05
CA LYS A 10 -3.38 -4.20 17.44
C LYS A 10 -3.65 -3.30 16.23
N PHE A 11 -3.08 -3.61 15.07
CA PHE A 11 -3.28 -2.85 13.84
C PHE A 11 -4.20 -3.59 12.84
N ARG A 12 -5.13 -4.40 13.34
CA ARG A 12 -6.23 -4.99 12.58
C ARG A 12 -7.50 -4.14 12.75
N GLY A 13 -8.35 -4.12 11.73
CA GLY A 13 -9.60 -3.34 11.77
C GLY A 13 -9.35 -1.85 11.57
N ASP A 14 -10.17 -1.02 12.22
CA ASP A 14 -10.15 0.43 12.06
C ASP A 14 -9.15 1.12 12.99
N PHE A 15 -8.31 1.98 12.43
CA PHE A 15 -7.41 2.85 13.20
C PHE A 15 -7.00 4.07 12.37
N TYR A 16 -6.31 5.02 13.00
CA TYR A 16 -5.85 6.23 12.34
C TYR A 16 -4.38 6.12 11.93
N GLN A 17 -4.08 6.41 10.67
CA GLN A 17 -2.70 6.57 10.18
C GLN A 17 -2.38 8.05 9.98
N LEU A 18 -1.21 8.47 10.48
CA LEU A 18 -0.63 9.75 10.09
C LEU A 18 0.03 9.59 8.71
N PRO A 19 -0.44 10.30 7.65
CA PRO A 19 0.19 10.21 6.34
C PRO A 19 1.66 10.63 6.41
N PRO A 20 2.60 9.97 5.73
CA PRO A 20 4.01 10.32 5.79
C PRO A 20 4.29 11.63 5.03
N MET A 21 5.33 12.36 5.45
CA MET A 21 5.80 13.57 4.74
C MET A 21 6.18 13.25 3.28
N VAL A 22 6.79 12.09 3.04
CA VAL A 22 7.11 11.63 1.68
C VAL A 22 5.88 10.94 1.05
N SER A 23 4.87 11.76 0.73
CA SER A 23 3.64 11.33 0.06
C SER A 23 3.16 12.32 -1.01
N ALA A 24 2.27 11.85 -1.88
CA ALA A 24 1.65 12.67 -2.93
C ALA A 24 0.44 13.49 -2.44
N LYS A 25 0.06 13.36 -1.15
CA LYS A 25 -0.98 14.21 -0.54
C LYS A 25 -0.55 15.67 -0.71
N LYS A 26 -1.50 16.56 -1.00
CA LYS A 26 -1.22 17.99 -1.17
C LYS A 26 -1.54 18.74 0.11
N HIS A 27 -0.72 19.74 0.43
CA HIS A 27 -0.97 20.76 1.43
C HIS A 27 -0.86 22.12 0.73
N ALA A 28 -1.91 22.94 0.80
CA ALA A 28 -2.01 24.21 0.07
C ALA A 28 -1.60 24.10 -1.42
N GLY A 29 -2.08 23.07 -2.12
CA GLY A 29 -1.78 22.82 -3.54
C GLY A 29 -0.42 22.17 -3.83
N VAL A 30 0.50 22.11 -2.86
CA VAL A 30 1.84 21.55 -3.03
C VAL A 30 1.90 20.10 -2.51
N PRO A 31 2.42 19.13 -3.29
CA PRO A 31 2.64 17.77 -2.80
C PRO A 31 3.62 17.70 -1.62
N LEU A 32 3.30 16.94 -0.58
CA LEU A 32 4.09 16.84 0.65
C LEU A 32 5.53 16.39 0.40
N TYR A 33 5.77 15.47 -0.55
CA TYR A 33 7.13 15.03 -0.87
C TYR A 33 8.04 16.18 -1.33
N LYS A 34 7.50 17.25 -1.95
CA LYS A 34 8.29 18.42 -2.35
C LYS A 34 8.75 19.20 -1.13
N LEU A 35 7.85 19.41 -0.17
CA LEU A 35 8.15 20.08 1.10
C LEU A 35 9.15 19.27 1.92
N ALA A 36 8.96 17.94 1.99
CA ALA A 36 9.85 17.03 2.71
C ALA A 36 11.30 17.09 2.18
N ARG A 37 11.48 17.15 0.85
CA ARG A 37 12.81 17.28 0.21
C ARG A 37 13.47 18.64 0.46
N GLN A 38 12.69 19.65 0.85
CA GLN A 38 13.20 20.95 1.28
C GLN A 38 13.46 21.00 2.80
N GLY A 39 13.35 19.87 3.51
CA GLY A 39 13.45 19.82 4.97
C GLY A 39 12.25 20.44 5.70
N LYS A 40 11.18 20.83 4.97
CA LYS A 40 9.99 21.42 5.57
C LYS A 40 9.05 20.33 6.05
N VAL A 41 8.68 20.39 7.32
CA VAL A 41 7.63 19.56 7.91
C VAL A 41 6.35 20.36 7.98
N VAL A 42 5.23 19.71 7.67
CA VAL A 42 3.90 20.29 7.86
C VAL A 42 3.06 19.36 8.71
N GLU A 43 2.13 19.97 9.44
CA GLU A 43 1.10 19.24 10.16
C GLU A 43 0.20 18.49 9.18
N ARG A 44 -0.17 17.27 9.57
CA ARG A 44 -0.95 16.35 8.74
C ARG A 44 -2.01 15.75 9.63
N GLU A 45 -3.27 15.86 9.20
CA GLU A 45 -4.34 15.18 9.92
C GLU A 45 -4.24 13.66 9.74
N PRO A 46 -4.38 12.89 10.83
CA PRO A 46 -4.57 11.44 10.78
C PRO A 46 -5.78 11.06 9.93
N ARG A 47 -5.73 9.90 9.31
CA ARG A 47 -6.82 9.39 8.46
C ARG A 47 -7.25 8.03 8.94
N LEU A 48 -8.57 7.84 9.03
CA LEU A 48 -9.15 6.54 9.28
C LEU A 48 -8.78 5.59 8.14
N VAL A 49 -8.23 4.45 8.51
CA VAL A 49 -7.90 3.35 7.61
C VAL A 49 -8.42 2.04 8.20
N HIS A 50 -8.51 1.01 7.38
CA HIS A 50 -8.99 -0.30 7.79
C HIS A 50 -8.08 -1.39 7.27
N VAL A 51 -7.72 -2.35 8.12
CA VAL A 51 -7.07 -3.61 7.75
C VAL A 51 -8.10 -4.73 7.80
N TYR A 52 -8.51 -5.20 6.62
CA TYR A 52 -9.50 -6.28 6.47
C TYR A 52 -8.92 -7.63 6.89
N ARG A 53 -7.68 -7.89 6.49
CA ARG A 53 -6.92 -9.09 6.88
C ARG A 53 -5.44 -8.86 6.67
N TYR A 54 -4.62 -9.60 7.41
CA TYR A 54 -3.19 -9.71 7.18
C TYR A 54 -2.73 -11.15 7.41
N THR A 55 -1.57 -11.51 6.87
CA THR A 55 -0.85 -12.74 7.18
C THR A 55 0.61 -12.41 7.42
N ILE A 56 1.23 -13.06 8.40
CA ILE A 56 2.68 -13.02 8.57
C ILE A 56 3.22 -14.26 7.86
N ASP A 57 3.89 -14.05 6.74
CA ASP A 57 4.29 -15.09 5.79
C ASP A 57 5.65 -15.70 6.18
N ARG A 58 6.56 -14.88 6.76
CA ARG A 58 7.87 -15.33 7.27
C ARG A 58 8.38 -14.40 8.37
N ILE A 59 9.02 -14.99 9.39
CA ILE A 59 9.78 -14.26 10.41
C ILE A 59 11.22 -14.78 10.34
N ALA A 60 12.15 -13.94 9.87
CA ALA A 60 13.57 -14.23 9.77
C ALA A 60 14.35 -12.99 10.21
N LEU A 61 14.40 -12.77 11.53
CA LEU A 61 14.86 -11.51 12.11
C LEU A 61 16.24 -11.07 11.56
N PRO A 62 16.40 -9.77 11.24
CA PRO A 62 15.47 -8.68 11.51
C PRO A 62 14.34 -8.51 10.46
N GLU A 63 14.17 -9.45 9.53
CA GLU A 63 13.19 -9.36 8.43
C GLU A 63 11.88 -10.08 8.75
N ILE A 64 10.76 -9.43 8.43
CA ILE A 64 9.42 -9.99 8.56
C ILE A 64 8.70 -9.76 7.24
N ASP A 65 8.27 -10.85 6.60
CA ASP A 65 7.48 -10.81 5.38
C ASP A 65 6.00 -10.97 5.76
N PHE A 66 5.14 -10.11 5.23
CA PHE A 66 3.70 -10.13 5.51
C PHE A 66 2.90 -9.66 4.31
N SER A 67 1.64 -10.10 4.26
CA SER A 67 0.65 -9.65 3.29
C SER A 67 -0.48 -8.93 4.01
N VAL A 68 -1.00 -7.84 3.42
CA VAL A 68 -2.08 -7.04 4.02
C VAL A 68 -3.13 -6.65 2.99
N LEU A 69 -4.40 -6.87 3.33
CA LEU A 69 -5.57 -6.33 2.62
C LEU A 69 -6.08 -5.13 3.41
N CYS A 70 -6.01 -3.95 2.81
CA CYS A 70 -6.30 -2.69 3.46
C CYS A 70 -7.24 -1.81 2.62
N SER A 71 -7.83 -0.81 3.27
CA SER A 71 -8.68 0.19 2.61
C SER A 71 -7.89 1.18 1.76
N LYS A 72 -8.62 1.99 0.97
CA LYS A 72 -8.01 3.03 0.14
C LYS A 72 -7.28 4.07 1.01
N GLY A 73 -6.15 4.58 0.51
CA GLY A 73 -5.38 5.62 1.20
C GLY A 73 -4.50 5.09 2.35
N PHE A 74 -4.43 3.78 2.53
CA PHE A 74 -3.53 3.12 3.48
C PHE A 74 -2.06 3.27 3.07
N TYR A 75 -1.22 3.65 4.02
CA TYR A 75 0.22 3.78 3.82
C TYR A 75 0.94 2.60 4.46
N VAL A 76 1.33 1.59 3.67
CA VAL A 76 2.09 0.42 4.18
C VAL A 76 3.40 0.85 4.86
N ARG A 77 4.03 1.94 4.40
CA ARG A 77 5.21 2.51 5.06
C ARG A 77 4.93 3.00 6.48
N THR A 78 3.80 3.69 6.69
CA THR A 78 3.37 4.13 8.02
C THR A 78 2.98 2.92 8.87
N TYR A 79 2.29 1.94 8.30
CA TYR A 79 1.96 0.69 9.00
C TYR A 79 3.19 -0.03 9.54
N VAL A 80 4.24 -0.20 8.73
CA VAL A 80 5.49 -0.83 9.17
C VAL A 80 6.19 0.02 10.24
N HIS A 81 6.25 1.34 10.06
CA HIS A 81 6.79 2.25 11.05
C HIS A 81 6.09 2.09 12.41
N ASP A 82 4.76 2.15 12.43
CA ASP A 82 3.96 2.10 13.67
C ASP A 82 4.06 0.73 14.36
N ILE A 83 4.14 -0.37 13.58
CA ILE A 83 4.44 -1.70 14.11
C ILE A 83 5.82 -1.74 14.76
N GLY A 84 6.83 -1.15 14.11
CA GLY A 84 8.19 -1.06 14.64
C GLY A 84 8.27 -0.24 15.93
N GLU A 85 7.57 0.89 15.99
CA GLU A 85 7.44 1.71 17.20
C GLU A 85 6.76 0.91 18.33
N ALA A 86 5.67 0.20 18.03
CA ALA A 86 4.98 -0.63 19.01
C ALA A 86 5.81 -1.85 19.48
N LEU A 87 6.77 -2.30 18.68
CA LEU A 87 7.76 -3.32 19.06
C LEU A 87 8.93 -2.74 19.87
N GLY A 88 9.11 -1.41 19.87
CA GLY A 88 10.16 -0.72 20.62
C GLY A 88 11.53 -0.71 19.95
N CYS A 89 11.64 -1.12 18.69
CA CYS A 89 12.90 -1.16 17.94
C CYS A 89 12.89 -0.34 16.64
N GLY A 90 11.73 0.18 16.24
CA GLY A 90 11.54 0.84 14.96
C GLY A 90 11.55 -0.17 13.80
N ALA A 91 10.96 0.22 12.67
CA ALA A 91 10.98 -0.58 11.46
C ALA A 91 10.80 0.30 10.22
N HIS A 92 11.31 -0.18 9.09
CA HIS A 92 11.11 0.46 7.79
C HIS A 92 10.82 -0.59 6.72
N LEU A 93 10.16 -0.15 5.66
CA LEU A 93 9.79 -1.02 4.56
C LEU A 93 11.01 -1.27 3.65
N LYS A 94 11.50 -2.52 3.61
CA LYS A 94 12.59 -2.94 2.72
C LYS A 94 12.12 -3.16 1.28
N SER A 95 10.99 -3.82 1.10
CA SER A 95 10.40 -4.11 -0.22
C SER A 95 8.87 -4.04 -0.14
N LEU A 96 8.22 -3.72 -1.27
CA LEU A 96 6.76 -3.68 -1.36
C LEU A 96 6.30 -4.09 -2.75
N ARG A 97 5.36 -5.03 -2.81
CA ARG A 97 4.69 -5.41 -4.04
C ARG A 97 3.18 -5.37 -3.85
N ARG A 98 2.50 -4.52 -4.61
CA ARG A 98 1.04 -4.55 -4.68
C ARG A 98 0.60 -5.68 -5.60
N THR A 99 -0.04 -6.69 -5.04
CA THR A 99 -0.54 -7.86 -5.77
C THR A 99 -1.96 -7.68 -6.31
N LYS A 100 -2.76 -6.81 -5.68
CA LYS A 100 -4.15 -6.59 -6.06
C LYS A 100 -4.59 -5.14 -5.81
N SER A 101 -5.50 -4.64 -6.64
CA SER A 101 -6.17 -3.34 -6.47
C SER A 101 -7.65 -3.50 -6.78
N GLY A 102 -8.49 -3.54 -5.74
CA GLY A 102 -9.91 -3.85 -5.91
C GLY A 102 -10.10 -5.22 -6.55
N ARG A 103 -10.68 -5.27 -7.75
CA ARG A 103 -10.88 -6.51 -8.52
C ARG A 103 -9.72 -6.84 -9.46
N PHE A 104 -8.75 -5.94 -9.63
CA PHE A 104 -7.64 -6.14 -10.56
C PHE A 104 -6.48 -6.85 -9.86
N ASP A 105 -6.15 -8.04 -10.33
CA ASP A 105 -5.00 -8.83 -9.87
C ASP A 105 -3.77 -8.55 -10.74
N VAL A 106 -2.59 -8.46 -10.12
CA VAL A 106 -1.32 -8.26 -10.83
C VAL A 106 -0.99 -9.44 -11.74
N ALA A 107 -1.49 -10.64 -11.46
CA ALA A 107 -1.34 -11.80 -12.34
C ALA A 107 -1.94 -11.57 -13.74
N ASN A 108 -2.95 -10.69 -13.84
CA ASN A 108 -3.58 -10.31 -15.10
C ASN A 108 -2.95 -9.06 -15.73
N ALA A 109 -1.92 -8.47 -15.09
CA ALA A 109 -1.25 -7.30 -15.62
C ALA A 109 -0.29 -7.67 -16.76
N ILE A 110 -0.08 -6.74 -17.68
CA ILE A 110 1.00 -6.78 -18.68
C ILE A 110 2.13 -5.87 -18.21
N THR A 111 3.37 -6.34 -18.31
CA THR A 111 4.54 -5.53 -17.92
C THR A 111 4.84 -4.47 -18.98
N VAL A 112 5.56 -3.42 -18.59
CA VAL A 112 5.99 -2.37 -19.53
C VAL A 112 6.88 -2.95 -20.64
N ASP A 113 7.75 -3.91 -20.31
CA ASP A 113 8.62 -4.53 -21.31
C ASP A 113 7.85 -5.43 -22.28
N GLN A 114 6.81 -6.13 -21.80
CA GLN A 114 5.89 -6.84 -22.67
C GLN A 114 5.16 -5.87 -23.62
N ILE A 115 4.64 -4.74 -23.11
CA ILE A 115 3.97 -3.73 -23.95
C ILE A 115 4.87 -3.26 -25.11
N LYS A 116 6.16 -3.04 -24.87
CA LYS A 116 7.10 -2.54 -25.91
C LYS A 116 7.26 -3.49 -27.10
N ILE A 117 7.10 -4.79 -26.88
CA ILE A 117 7.31 -5.83 -27.90
C ILE A 117 6.00 -6.46 -28.41
N THR A 118 4.87 -6.14 -27.78
CA THR A 118 3.55 -6.68 -28.12
C THR A 118 2.92 -5.84 -29.23
N THR A 119 2.19 -6.49 -30.14
CA THR A 119 1.46 -5.77 -31.20
C THR A 119 0.29 -4.97 -30.64
N ARG A 120 -0.15 -3.93 -31.38
CA ARG A 120 -1.32 -3.14 -31.00
C ARG A 120 -2.56 -4.02 -30.82
N GLU A 121 -2.76 -4.96 -31.73
CA GLU A 121 -3.92 -5.85 -31.77
C GLU A 121 -3.97 -6.75 -30.53
N GLU A 122 -2.83 -7.25 -30.07
CA GLU A 122 -2.72 -8.05 -28.85
C GLU A 122 -2.93 -7.22 -27.58
N ILE A 123 -2.47 -5.97 -27.55
CA ILE A 123 -2.74 -5.04 -26.44
C ILE A 123 -4.24 -4.77 -26.34
N LEU A 124 -4.91 -4.50 -27.47
CA LEU A 124 -6.36 -4.25 -27.51
C LEU A 124 -7.17 -5.43 -26.97
N LYS A 125 -6.75 -6.68 -27.23
CA LYS A 125 -7.39 -7.89 -26.67
C LYS A 125 -7.29 -7.98 -25.14
N ARG A 126 -6.35 -7.27 -24.52
CA ARG A 126 -6.17 -7.21 -23.06
C ARG A 126 -6.84 -5.98 -22.43
N MET A 127 -7.38 -5.06 -23.23
CA MET A 127 -8.12 -3.93 -22.71
C MET A 127 -9.47 -4.38 -22.16
N LEU A 128 -9.84 -3.81 -21.01
CA LEU A 128 -11.15 -4.00 -20.43
C LEU A 128 -12.08 -2.92 -20.96
N SER A 129 -13.18 -3.35 -21.56
CA SER A 129 -14.28 -2.48 -21.97
C SER A 129 -14.98 -1.88 -20.75
N LEU A 130 -15.63 -0.73 -20.94
CA LEU A 130 -16.40 -0.08 -19.86
C LEU A 130 -17.48 -1.00 -19.26
N PRO A 131 -18.25 -1.80 -20.05
CA PRO A 131 -19.19 -2.76 -19.49
C PRO A 131 -18.53 -3.83 -18.61
N GLU A 132 -17.36 -4.35 -18.98
CA GLU A 132 -16.61 -5.31 -18.17
C GLU A 132 -16.18 -4.68 -16.84
N VAL A 133 -15.61 -3.48 -16.88
CA VAL A 133 -15.21 -2.74 -15.67
C VAL A 133 -16.42 -2.44 -14.79
N SER A 134 -17.57 -2.07 -15.37
CA SER A 134 -18.81 -1.79 -14.63
C SER A 134 -19.29 -3.03 -13.88
N ARG A 135 -19.34 -4.20 -14.54
CA ARG A 135 -19.72 -5.47 -13.91
C ARG A 135 -18.77 -5.86 -12.78
N MET A 136 -17.47 -5.62 -12.94
CA MET A 136 -16.49 -5.88 -11.87
C MET A 136 -16.72 -5.01 -10.63
N ARG A 137 -17.17 -3.77 -10.80
CA ARG A 137 -17.38 -2.82 -9.69
C ARG A 137 -18.66 -3.08 -8.89
N GLY A 138 -19.50 -4.03 -9.32
CA GLY A 138 -20.78 -4.33 -8.68
C GLY A 138 -21.83 -3.28 -9.00
N ALA A 139 -22.11 -3.08 -10.29
CA ALA A 139 -23.38 -2.55 -10.76
C ALA A 139 -24.43 -3.66 -10.77
#